data_AF-A0A318CZR2-F1
#
_entry.id   AF-A0A318CZR2-F1
#
_cell.length_a   1.000
_cell.length_b   1.000
_cell.length_c   1.000
_cell.angle_alpha   90.00
_cell.angle_beta   90.00
_cell.angle_gamma   90.00
#
_symmetry.space_group_name_H-M   'P 1'
#
loop_
_entity.id
_entity.type
_entity.pdbx_description
1 polymer ?
#
loop_
_entity_poly.entity_id
_entity_poly.type
_entity_poly.pdbx_seq_one_letter_code
_entity_poly.pdbx_strand_id
1 'polypeptide(L)'
;MHSCCAPCAAEVMEAVHASGIQQTVFFYNPNIHPIEEYEIRKNENKRFCDKLGIEFIDADYDKDNWFDRVKGLENEPERGARCTVCFDMRFERTALYAAENGFDLITSTLGISRWKNMEQINDCGVRAADRYDDVRYWTFNWRKKGGAQRMIEISKREEFYQQEYCGCVYSLRDTNRWRQSNGRDRIKRNIKFYGHDKPE
;
A
#
# COMPACT_ATOMS: atom_id res chain seq x y z
N MET A 1 6.09 6.92 7.43
CA MET A 1 4.79 6.60 6.80
C MET A 1 4.92 5.33 5.95
N HIS A 2 4.18 4.27 6.26
CA HIS A 2 4.17 3.05 5.45
C HIS A 2 3.46 3.27 4.10
N SER A 3 4.05 2.77 3.02
CA SER A 3 3.52 2.83 1.66
C SER A 3 3.70 1.51 0.91
N CYS A 4 2.79 1.20 -0.02
CA CYS A 4 2.90 0.04 -0.90
C CYS A 4 2.58 0.30 -2.38
N CYS A 5 2.18 1.53 -2.72
CA CYS A 5 1.89 1.95 -4.10
C CYS A 5 1.74 3.47 -4.22
N ALA A 6 2.18 4.03 -5.35
CA ALA A 6 2.09 5.48 -5.61
C ALA A 6 0.66 6.03 -5.60
N PRO A 7 -0.33 5.42 -6.29
CA PRO A 7 -1.70 5.93 -6.27
C PRO A 7 -2.27 6.12 -4.86
N CYS A 8 -2.16 5.13 -3.97
CA CYS A 8 -2.70 5.27 -2.61
C CYS A 8 -1.87 6.21 -1.73
N ALA A 9 -0.59 6.40 -2.04
CA ALA A 9 0.28 7.22 -1.21
C ALA A 9 0.25 8.70 -1.57
N ALA A 10 -0.01 9.04 -2.83
CA ALA A 10 0.29 10.35 -3.36
C ALA A 10 -0.48 11.49 -2.69
N GLU A 11 -1.78 11.31 -2.45
CA GLU A 11 -2.58 12.30 -1.73
C GLU A 11 -2.13 12.47 -0.28
N VAL A 12 -1.85 11.37 0.41
CA VAL A 12 -1.40 11.38 1.80
C VAL A 12 -0.04 12.08 1.92
N MET A 13 0.88 11.78 1.00
CA MET A 13 2.20 12.41 0.93
C MET A 13 2.06 13.93 0.72
N GLU A 14 1.26 14.37 -0.25
CA GLU A 14 1.02 15.80 -0.49
C GLU A 14 0.36 16.49 0.71
N ALA A 15 -0.64 15.86 1.32
CA ALA A 15 -1.37 16.45 2.45
C ALA A 15 -0.47 16.62 3.68
N VAL A 16 0.33 15.60 4.00
CA VAL A 16 1.29 15.65 5.12
C VAL A 16 2.41 16.65 4.84
N HIS A 17 2.94 16.68 3.60
CA HIS A 17 3.98 17.62 3.18
C HIS A 17 3.47 19.07 3.25
N ALA A 18 2.27 19.34 2.73
CA ALA A 18 1.64 20.66 2.79
C ALA A 18 1.32 21.12 4.22
N SER A 19 1.19 20.18 5.17
CA SER A 19 0.99 20.48 6.59
C SER A 19 2.29 20.82 7.32
N GLY A 20 3.45 20.79 6.64
CA GLY A 20 4.75 21.08 7.24
C GLY A 20 5.30 19.98 8.13
N ILE A 21 4.70 18.78 8.11
CA ILE A 21 5.16 17.63 8.88
C ILE A 21 6.30 16.97 8.11
N GLN A 22 7.48 16.89 8.73
CA GLN A 22 8.59 16.12 8.19
C GLN A 22 8.19 14.63 8.15
N GLN A 23 8.33 14.02 6.98
CA GLN A 23 7.95 12.63 6.77
C GLN A 23 9.03 11.88 6.01
N THR A 24 9.17 10.61 6.36
CA THR A 24 9.92 9.60 5.61
C THR A 24 8.94 8.53 5.15
N VAL A 25 9.05 8.11 3.89
CA VAL A 25 8.22 7.05 3.31
C VAL A 25 8.96 5.74 3.44
N PHE A 26 8.32 4.78 4.09
CA PHE A 26 8.81 3.42 4.26
C PHE A 26 8.04 2.51 3.30
N PHE A 27 8.68 2.10 2.20
CA PHE A 27 8.09 1.19 1.23
C PHE A 27 8.38 -0.24 1.64
N TYR A 28 7.33 -0.96 2.04
CA TYR A 28 7.47 -2.36 2.40
C TYR A 28 6.20 -3.12 2.05
N ASN A 29 6.31 -3.96 1.02
CA ASN A 29 5.25 -4.86 0.65
C ASN A 29 5.80 -6.13 -0.01
N PRO A 30 6.28 -7.10 0.78
CA PRO A 30 6.93 -8.31 0.26
C PRO A 30 5.98 -9.24 -0.48
N ASN A 31 4.67 -8.99 -0.41
CA ASN A 31 3.67 -9.84 -1.06
C ASN A 31 3.38 -9.46 -2.51
N ILE A 32 3.89 -8.33 -3.01
CA ILE A 32 3.57 -7.88 -4.37
C ILE A 32 4.11 -8.90 -5.35
N HIS A 33 3.21 -9.54 -6.07
CA HIS A 33 3.53 -10.63 -6.97
C HIS A 33 2.98 -10.35 -8.36
N PRO A 34 3.75 -10.62 -9.41
CA PRO A 34 5.16 -11.06 -9.40
C PRO A 34 6.15 -9.89 -9.27
N ILE A 35 7.46 -10.17 -9.38
CA ILE A 35 8.52 -9.18 -9.16
C ILE A 35 8.39 -7.93 -10.06
N GLU A 36 7.89 -8.07 -11.28
CA GLU A 36 7.73 -6.91 -12.17
C GLU A 36 6.66 -5.93 -11.64
N GLU A 37 5.65 -6.45 -10.92
CA GLU A 37 4.66 -5.63 -10.23
C GLU A 37 5.28 -4.95 -9.00
N TYR A 38 6.18 -5.62 -8.28
CA TYR A 38 6.89 -5.02 -7.15
C TYR A 38 7.72 -3.82 -7.62
N GLU A 39 8.53 -4.03 -8.66
CA GLU A 39 9.44 -3.02 -9.18
C GLU A 39 8.71 -1.79 -9.74
N ILE A 40 7.64 -1.97 -10.53
CA ILE A 40 6.89 -0.80 -11.04
C ILE A 40 6.26 -0.01 -9.90
N ARG A 41 5.63 -0.68 -8.91
CA ARG A 41 4.98 0.00 -7.78
C ARG A 41 5.99 0.73 -6.90
N LYS A 42 7.16 0.13 -6.67
CA LYS A 42 8.27 0.72 -5.92
C LYS A 42 8.81 1.95 -6.64
N ASN A 43 9.17 1.80 -7.91
CA ASN A 43 9.82 2.86 -8.69
C ASN A 43 8.92 4.08 -8.86
N GLU A 44 7.60 3.89 -9.01
CA GLU A 44 6.66 5.01 -9.02
C GLU A 44 6.54 5.72 -7.67
N ASN A 45 6.54 4.96 -6.58
CA ASN A 45 6.47 5.53 -5.24
C ASN A 45 7.72 6.37 -4.96
N LYS A 46 8.89 5.81 -5.29
CA LYS A 46 10.18 6.49 -5.17
C LYS A 46 10.22 7.75 -6.05
N ARG A 47 9.83 7.66 -7.33
CA ARG A 47 9.77 8.81 -8.25
C ARG A 47 8.95 9.95 -7.67
N PHE A 48 7.82 9.64 -7.04
CA PHE A 48 6.98 10.67 -6.44
C PHE A 48 7.59 11.25 -5.16
N CYS A 49 8.25 10.45 -4.33
CA CYS A 49 9.01 10.94 -3.18
C CYS A 49 10.15 11.88 -3.60
N ASP A 50 10.93 11.48 -4.62
CA ASP A 50 12.02 12.29 -5.17
C ASP A 50 11.50 13.66 -5.67
N LYS A 51 10.34 13.68 -6.33
CA LYS A 51 9.68 14.92 -6.79
C LYS A 51 9.29 15.85 -5.64
N LEU A 52 8.85 15.29 -4.51
CA LEU A 52 8.43 16.05 -3.33
C LEU A 52 9.58 16.35 -2.36
N GLY A 53 10.80 15.86 -2.64
CA GLY A 53 11.93 15.95 -1.70
C GLY A 53 11.69 15.17 -0.39
N ILE A 54 10.92 14.08 -0.45
CA ILE A 54 10.61 13.22 0.69
C ILE A 54 11.60 12.04 0.70
N GLU A 55 12.15 11.74 1.87
CA GLU A 55 13.02 10.58 2.04
C GLU A 55 12.26 9.28 1.80
N PHE A 56 12.88 8.34 1.07
CA PHE A 56 12.30 7.07 0.68
C PHE A 56 13.20 5.91 1.12
N ILE A 57 12.64 5.00 1.90
CA ILE A 57 13.30 3.79 2.39
C ILE A 57 12.69 2.59 1.68
N ASP A 58 13.52 1.88 0.90
CA ASP A 58 13.16 0.60 0.27
C ASP A 58 13.54 -0.53 1.23
N ALA A 59 12.54 -1.23 1.76
CA ALA A 59 12.76 -2.39 2.63
C ALA A 59 12.74 -3.70 1.84
N ASP A 60 13.33 -4.74 2.42
CA ASP A 60 13.58 -6.01 1.73
C ASP A 60 12.33 -6.66 1.12
N TYR A 61 12.46 -7.19 -0.10
CA TYR A 61 11.41 -7.97 -0.76
C TYR A 61 11.38 -9.43 -0.26
N ASP A 62 11.07 -9.62 1.02
CA ASP A 62 11.05 -10.92 1.73
C ASP A 62 9.77 -11.72 1.45
N LYS A 63 9.58 -12.14 0.20
CA LYS A 63 8.40 -12.89 -0.25
C LYS A 63 8.25 -14.26 0.42
N ASP A 64 9.36 -14.92 0.75
CA ASP A 64 9.34 -16.31 1.21
C ASP A 64 8.80 -16.37 2.65
N ASN A 65 9.23 -15.46 3.52
CA ASN A 65 8.64 -15.27 4.85
C ASN A 65 7.15 -14.90 4.76
N TRP A 66 6.75 -14.09 3.76
CA TRP A 66 5.34 -13.80 3.56
C TRP A 66 4.54 -15.08 3.23
N PHE A 67 5.05 -15.94 2.34
CA PHE A 67 4.42 -17.22 2.01
C PHE A 67 4.31 -18.14 3.22
N ASP A 68 5.37 -18.22 4.04
CA ASP A 68 5.36 -19.04 5.26
C ASP A 68 4.29 -18.55 6.25
N ARG A 69 4.16 -17.24 6.45
CA ARG A 69 3.16 -16.65 7.36
C ARG A 69 1.72 -16.86 6.92
N VAL A 70 1.45 -16.92 5.61
CA VAL A 70 0.08 -17.06 5.08
C VAL A 70 -0.31 -18.51 4.75
N LYS A 71 0.56 -19.48 5.07
CA LYS A 71 0.29 -20.91 4.85
C LYS A 71 -0.98 -21.34 5.57
N GLY A 72 -1.88 -22.02 4.86
CA GLY A 72 -3.20 -22.40 5.34
C GLY A 72 -4.28 -21.30 5.19
N LEU A 73 -3.91 -20.09 4.78
CA LEU A 73 -4.83 -18.96 4.55
C LEU A 73 -4.98 -18.63 3.05
N GLU A 74 -4.57 -19.53 2.16
CA GLU A 74 -4.52 -19.31 0.71
C GLU A 74 -5.92 -19.08 0.11
N ASN A 75 -6.96 -19.62 0.73
CA ASN A 75 -8.35 -19.53 0.29
C ASN A 75 -9.18 -18.52 1.08
N GLU A 76 -8.59 -17.83 2.05
CA GLU A 76 -9.27 -16.72 2.73
C GLU A 76 -9.70 -15.64 1.73
N PRO A 77 -10.88 -15.03 1.90
CA PRO A 77 -11.31 -13.95 1.04
C PRO A 77 -10.45 -12.69 1.25
N GLU A 78 -10.51 -11.76 0.30
CA GLU A 78 -9.99 -10.40 0.53
C GLU A 78 -10.70 -9.79 1.74
N ARG A 79 -9.94 -9.07 2.59
CA ARG A 79 -10.37 -8.60 3.94
C ARG A 79 -10.54 -9.70 4.98
N GLY A 80 -10.28 -10.97 4.65
CA GLY A 80 -10.23 -12.08 5.60
C GLY A 80 -8.92 -12.17 6.38
N ALA A 81 -8.69 -13.31 7.04
CA ALA A 81 -7.56 -13.49 7.96
C ALA A 81 -6.18 -13.33 7.29
N ARG A 82 -6.05 -13.73 6.02
CA ARG A 82 -4.83 -13.52 5.23
C ARG A 82 -4.44 -12.04 5.14
N CYS A 83 -5.41 -11.15 5.00
CA CYS A 83 -5.13 -9.71 4.90
C CYS A 83 -4.60 -9.18 6.23
N THR A 84 -5.12 -9.65 7.37
CA THR A 84 -4.59 -9.32 8.71
C THR A 84 -3.13 -9.72 8.84
N VAL A 85 -2.79 -10.99 8.57
CA VAL A 85 -1.40 -11.48 8.61
C VAL A 85 -0.48 -10.67 7.71
N CYS A 86 -0.97 -10.31 6.52
CA CYS A 86 -0.21 -9.52 5.58
C CYS A 86 0.02 -8.07 6.05
N PHE A 87 -0.95 -7.44 6.72
CA PHE A 87 -0.78 -6.11 7.28
C PHE A 87 0.08 -6.14 8.54
N ASP A 88 -0.06 -7.14 9.40
CA ASP A 88 0.81 -7.35 10.57
C ASP A 88 2.27 -7.38 10.16
N MET A 89 2.65 -8.26 9.21
CA MET A 89 4.03 -8.33 8.73
C MET A 89 4.55 -6.95 8.28
N ARG A 90 3.73 -6.17 7.56
CA ARG A 90 4.14 -4.85 7.07
C ARG A 90 4.34 -3.84 8.19
N PHE A 91 3.40 -3.82 9.14
CA PHE A 91 3.44 -2.87 10.24
C PHE A 91 4.47 -3.24 11.29
N GLU A 92 4.72 -4.53 11.54
CA GLU A 92 5.81 -5.01 12.39
C GLU A 92 7.15 -4.45 11.92
N ARG A 93 7.43 -4.54 10.61
CA ARG A 93 8.68 -4.02 10.04
C ARG A 93 8.73 -2.50 10.04
N THR A 94 7.60 -1.84 9.81
CA THR A 94 7.50 -0.36 9.86
C THR A 94 7.73 0.16 11.28
N ALA A 95 7.13 -0.47 12.29
CA ALA A 95 7.27 -0.08 13.69
C ALA A 95 8.69 -0.36 14.21
N LEU A 96 9.29 -1.49 13.82
CA LEU A 96 10.70 -1.77 14.12
C LEU A 96 11.62 -0.69 13.55
N TYR A 97 11.48 -0.38 12.26
CA TYR A 97 12.28 0.68 11.63
C TYR A 97 12.08 2.03 12.32
N ALA A 98 10.84 2.36 12.69
CA ALA A 98 10.53 3.58 13.42
C ALA A 98 11.27 3.66 14.76
N ALA A 99 11.21 2.60 15.57
CA ALA A 99 11.88 2.51 16.87
C ALA A 99 13.41 2.60 16.74
N GLU A 100 14.00 1.94 15.75
CA GLU A 100 15.46 1.93 15.54
C GLU A 100 16.00 3.28 15.01
N ASN A 101 15.17 4.10 14.39
CA ASN A 101 15.57 5.34 13.71
C ASN A 101 14.96 6.60 14.32
N GLY A 102 14.38 6.50 15.53
CA GLY A 102 13.91 7.65 16.30
C GLY A 102 12.63 8.30 15.77
N PHE A 103 11.77 7.55 15.08
CA PHE A 103 10.43 8.01 14.72
C PHE A 103 9.43 7.67 15.84
N ASP A 104 8.69 8.67 16.32
CA ASP A 104 7.69 8.53 17.38
C ASP A 104 6.26 8.28 16.84
N LEU A 105 6.06 8.43 15.54
CA LEU A 105 4.76 8.34 14.89
C LEU A 105 4.84 7.59 13.56
N ILE A 106 4.03 6.55 13.42
CA ILE A 106 3.80 5.82 12.17
C ILE A 106 2.36 5.95 11.72
N THR A 107 2.15 5.82 10.41
CA THR A 107 0.82 5.76 9.79
C THR A 107 0.92 5.02 8.46
N SER A 108 -0.21 4.81 7.79
CA SER A 108 -0.29 4.03 6.55
C SER A 108 -1.15 4.68 5.48
N THR A 109 -0.67 4.62 4.25
CA THR A 109 -1.44 5.01 3.06
C THR A 109 -2.49 3.96 2.68
N LEU A 110 -2.41 2.74 3.25
CA LEU A 110 -3.41 1.68 3.05
C LEU A 110 -4.84 2.14 3.37
N GLY A 111 -4.97 3.06 4.34
CA GLY A 111 -6.24 3.60 4.80
C GLY A 111 -7.04 4.33 3.72
N ILE A 112 -6.42 4.86 2.66
CA ILE A 112 -7.13 5.63 1.62
C ILE A 112 -7.97 4.74 0.69
N SER A 113 -7.60 3.47 0.52
CA SER A 113 -8.23 2.59 -0.47
C SER A 113 -9.60 2.11 0.01
N ARG A 114 -10.68 2.49 -0.69
CA ARG A 114 -12.05 2.00 -0.41
C ARG A 114 -12.20 0.48 -0.42
N TRP A 115 -11.25 -0.21 -1.07
CA TRP A 115 -11.27 -1.66 -1.20
C TRP A 115 -10.75 -2.37 0.05
N LYS A 116 -10.11 -1.67 0.98
CA LYS A 116 -9.57 -2.25 2.22
C LYS A 116 -10.46 -1.94 3.42
N ASN A 117 -10.49 -2.87 4.37
CA ASN A 117 -11.12 -2.64 5.68
C ASN A 117 -10.19 -1.75 6.52
N MET A 118 -10.67 -0.55 6.88
CA MET A 118 -9.88 0.45 7.60
C MET A 118 -9.65 0.07 9.05
N GLU A 119 -10.63 -0.55 9.71
CA GLU A 119 -10.53 -1.04 11.08
C GLU A 119 -9.46 -2.13 11.15
N GLN A 120 -9.54 -3.13 10.26
CA GLN A 120 -8.52 -4.17 10.11
C GLN A 120 -7.11 -3.58 9.94
N ILE A 121 -6.94 -2.56 9.09
CA ILE A 121 -5.63 -1.90 8.91
C ILE A 121 -5.18 -1.22 10.19
N ASN A 122 -6.05 -0.43 10.83
CA ASN A 122 -5.73 0.33 12.02
C ASN A 122 -5.38 -0.60 13.20
N ASP A 123 -6.10 -1.69 13.37
CA ASP A 123 -5.82 -2.67 14.42
C ASP A 123 -4.43 -3.29 14.25
N CYS A 124 -4.03 -3.62 13.01
CA CYS A 124 -2.68 -4.14 12.75
C CYS A 124 -1.61 -3.07 13.03
N GLY A 125 -1.89 -1.81 12.65
CA GLY A 125 -0.98 -0.69 12.90
C GLY A 125 -0.77 -0.41 14.39
N VAL A 126 -1.86 -0.38 15.16
CA VAL A 126 -1.82 -0.20 16.63
C VAL A 126 -1.08 -1.35 17.29
N ARG A 127 -1.44 -2.62 16.99
CA ARG A 127 -0.74 -3.80 17.54
C ARG A 127 0.75 -3.82 17.26
N ALA A 128 1.20 -3.28 16.13
CA ALA A 128 2.61 -3.23 15.79
C ALA A 128 3.34 -2.10 16.53
N ALA A 129 2.72 -0.93 16.64
CA ALA A 129 3.27 0.21 17.37
C ALA A 129 3.37 -0.06 18.87
N ASP A 130 2.34 -0.68 19.47
CA ASP A 130 2.25 -1.01 20.91
C ASP A 130 3.37 -1.96 21.42
N ARG A 131 4.23 -2.47 20.53
CA ARG A 131 5.43 -3.23 20.90
C ARG A 131 6.59 -2.33 21.34
N TYR A 132 6.48 -1.03 21.15
CA TYR A 132 7.52 -0.04 21.45
C TYR A 132 6.91 1.13 22.21
N ASP A 133 7.50 1.49 23.35
CA ASP A 133 6.94 2.52 24.25
C ASP A 133 6.83 3.91 23.59
N ASP A 134 7.75 4.22 22.68
CA ASP A 134 7.88 5.54 22.07
C ASP A 134 7.22 5.67 20.68
N VAL A 135 6.65 4.59 20.13
CA VAL A 135 6.07 4.59 18.77
C VAL A 135 4.54 4.57 18.85
N ARG A 136 3.90 5.54 18.21
CA ARG A 136 2.43 5.64 18.12
C ARG A 136 1.94 5.38 16.71
N TYR A 137 0.75 4.78 16.58
CA TYR A 137 0.07 4.63 15.29
C TYR A 137 -1.01 5.70 15.09
N TRP A 138 -0.89 6.49 14.02
CA TRP A 138 -1.88 7.50 13.65
C TRP A 138 -2.99 6.92 12.77
N THR A 139 -4.17 6.73 13.37
CA THR A 139 -5.37 6.14 12.75
C THR A 139 -6.16 7.10 11.85
N PHE A 140 -5.52 8.13 11.30
CA PHE A 140 -6.18 9.16 10.51
C PHE A 140 -6.90 8.59 9.28
N ASN A 141 -8.13 9.04 9.06
CA ASN A 141 -8.92 8.60 7.91
C ASN A 141 -8.68 9.52 6.70
N TRP A 142 -7.70 9.12 5.87
CA TRP A 142 -7.32 9.79 4.63
C TRP A 142 -8.44 9.84 3.56
N ARG A 143 -9.53 9.06 3.70
CA ARG A 143 -10.63 9.08 2.72
C ARG A 143 -11.53 10.30 2.88
N LYS A 144 -11.58 10.88 4.10
CA LYS A 144 -12.47 12.00 4.42
C LYS A 144 -11.94 13.29 3.81
N LYS A 145 -12.78 14.33 3.81
CA LYS A 145 -12.43 15.69 3.35
C LYS A 145 -11.87 15.74 1.91
N GLY A 146 -12.27 14.81 1.04
CA GLY A 146 -11.89 14.82 -0.37
C GLY A 146 -10.61 14.05 -0.72
N GLY A 147 -9.93 13.41 0.25
CA GLY A 147 -8.67 12.72 -0.03
C GLY A 147 -8.78 11.59 -1.06
N ALA A 148 -9.90 10.85 -1.07
CA ALA A 148 -10.15 9.83 -2.10
C ALA A 148 -10.26 10.41 -3.53
N GLN A 149 -10.82 11.62 -3.66
CA GLN A 149 -10.97 12.30 -4.95
C GLN A 149 -9.62 12.88 -5.40
N ARG A 150 -8.91 13.56 -4.49
CA ARG A 150 -7.55 14.05 -4.74
C ARG A 150 -6.58 12.94 -5.12
N MET A 151 -6.69 11.76 -4.51
CA MET A 151 -5.91 10.59 -4.89
C MET A 151 -6.04 10.25 -6.38
N ILE A 152 -7.26 10.28 -6.91
CA ILE A 152 -7.51 10.01 -8.34
C ILE A 152 -6.96 11.14 -9.22
N GLU A 153 -7.15 12.40 -8.81
CA GLU A 153 -6.64 13.57 -9.53
C GLU A 153 -5.12 13.56 -9.64
N ILE A 154 -4.43 13.33 -8.52
CA ILE A 154 -2.97 13.22 -8.49
C ILE A 154 -2.53 12.00 -9.28
N SER A 155 -3.23 10.86 -9.17
CA SER A 155 -2.88 9.67 -9.95
C SER A 155 -2.95 9.91 -11.46
N LYS A 156 -3.95 10.65 -11.94
CA LYS A 156 -4.06 11.05 -13.35
C LYS A 156 -2.97 12.04 -13.74
N ARG A 157 -2.71 13.04 -12.90
CA ARG A 157 -1.67 14.06 -13.14
C ARG A 157 -0.27 13.47 -13.21
N GLU A 158 0.02 12.49 -12.36
CA GLU A 158 1.33 11.82 -12.30
C GLU A 158 1.42 10.58 -13.20
N GLU A 159 0.33 10.25 -13.88
CA GLU A 159 0.21 9.10 -14.78
C GLU A 159 0.63 7.78 -14.12
N PHE A 160 0.22 7.55 -12.87
CA PHE A 160 0.62 6.33 -12.16
C PHE A 160 0.03 5.06 -12.77
N TYR A 161 0.72 3.95 -12.59
CA TYR A 161 0.25 2.62 -12.93
C TYR A 161 -1.03 2.28 -12.16
N GLN A 162 -2.06 1.95 -12.91
CA GLN A 162 -3.38 1.61 -12.39
C GLN A 162 -3.44 0.13 -12.03
N GLN A 163 -3.26 -0.13 -10.75
CA GLN A 163 -3.26 -1.47 -10.18
C GLN A 163 -4.66 -2.09 -10.21
N GLU A 164 -4.75 -3.32 -10.69
CA GLU A 164 -6.02 -4.03 -10.84
C GLU A 164 -6.28 -5.07 -9.74
N TYR A 165 -5.34 -5.24 -8.80
CA TYR A 165 -5.39 -6.20 -7.69
C TYR A 165 -4.54 -5.70 -6.52
N CYS A 166 -4.74 -6.23 -5.31
CA CYS A 166 -4.08 -5.74 -4.10
C CYS A 166 -2.55 -5.85 -4.18
N GLY A 167 -2.04 -6.91 -4.81
CA GLY A 167 -0.61 -7.17 -5.00
C GLY A 167 -0.26 -8.63 -4.79
N CYS A 168 -0.92 -9.36 -3.88
CA CYS A 168 -0.58 -10.77 -3.68
C CYS A 168 -1.13 -11.69 -4.76
N VAL A 169 -0.45 -12.84 -4.92
CA VAL A 169 -0.84 -13.91 -5.85
C VAL A 169 -2.29 -14.36 -5.66
N TYR A 170 -2.79 -14.40 -4.43
CA TYR A 170 -4.17 -14.78 -4.15
C TYR A 170 -5.17 -13.71 -4.58
N SER A 171 -4.87 -12.42 -4.36
CA SER A 171 -5.71 -11.33 -4.87
C SER A 171 -5.74 -11.28 -6.40
N LEU A 172 -4.63 -11.64 -7.05
CA LEU A 172 -4.55 -11.77 -8.51
C LEU A 172 -5.38 -12.97 -9.01
N ARG A 173 -5.26 -14.12 -8.34
CA ARG A 173 -6.05 -15.33 -8.62
C ARG A 173 -7.54 -15.03 -8.53
N ASP A 174 -7.98 -14.44 -7.41
CA ASP A 174 -9.39 -14.24 -7.11
C ASP A 174 -10.01 -13.18 -8.02
N THR A 175 -9.28 -12.08 -8.28
CA THR A 175 -9.72 -11.08 -9.26
C THR A 175 -9.86 -11.67 -10.66
N ASN A 176 -8.93 -12.52 -11.09
CA ASN A 176 -9.02 -13.17 -12.40
C ASN A 176 -10.17 -14.17 -12.49
N ARG A 177 -10.41 -14.97 -11.43
CA ARG A 177 -11.57 -15.88 -11.37
C ARG A 177 -12.88 -15.10 -11.51
N TRP A 178 -13.03 -14.01 -10.77
CA TRP A 178 -14.20 -13.13 -10.86
C TRP A 178 -14.33 -12.50 -12.25
N ARG A 179 -13.24 -12.05 -12.87
CA ARG A 179 -13.28 -11.49 -14.24
C ARG A 179 -13.79 -12.52 -15.22
N GLN A 180 -13.22 -13.73 -15.21
CA GLN A 180 -13.62 -14.80 -16.12
C GLN A 180 -15.07 -15.25 -15.92
N SER A 181 -15.54 -15.35 -14.66
CA SER A 181 -16.95 -15.68 -14.38
C SER A 181 -17.93 -14.61 -14.85
N ASN A 182 -17.45 -13.38 -15.10
CA ASN A 182 -18.23 -12.25 -15.59
C ASN A 182 -17.90 -11.91 -17.07
N GLY A 183 -17.30 -12.83 -17.82
CA GLY A 183 -17.01 -12.65 -19.25
C GLY A 183 -15.92 -11.62 -19.56
N ARG A 184 -15.05 -11.31 -18.59
CA ARG A 184 -13.94 -10.36 -18.73
C ARG A 184 -12.60 -11.08 -18.85
N ASP A 185 -11.70 -10.50 -19.63
CA ASP A 185 -10.32 -10.97 -19.74
C ASP A 185 -9.57 -10.91 -18.41
N ARG A 186 -8.58 -11.79 -18.26
CA ARG A 186 -7.63 -11.74 -17.15
C ARG A 186 -6.86 -10.41 -17.14
N ILE A 187 -6.41 -10.02 -15.95
CA ILE A 187 -5.53 -8.87 -15.76
C ILE A 187 -4.31 -8.99 -16.67
N LYS A 188 -4.13 -7.99 -17.52
CA LYS A 188 -2.87 -7.72 -18.23
C LYS A 188 -2.12 -6.69 -17.38
N ARG A 189 -0.98 -7.09 -16.82
CA ARG A 189 -0.17 -6.24 -15.94
C ARG A 189 0.63 -5.22 -16.75
N ASN A 190 1.03 -4.13 -16.12
CA ASN A 190 1.94 -3.11 -16.68
C ASN A 190 1.45 -2.39 -17.96
N ILE A 191 0.14 -2.33 -18.21
CA ILE A 191 -0.42 -1.66 -19.41
C ILE A 191 -1.42 -0.54 -19.12
N LYS A 192 -1.97 -0.46 -17.90
CA LYS A 192 -2.97 0.56 -17.55
C LYS A 192 -2.34 1.63 -16.69
N PHE A 193 -2.49 2.87 -17.09
CA PHE A 193 -1.99 4.04 -16.36
C PHE A 193 -3.13 5.04 -16.23
N TYR A 194 -3.22 5.69 -15.08
CA TYR A 194 -4.20 6.76 -14.88
C TYR A 194 -3.94 7.90 -15.88
N GLY A 195 -5.00 8.50 -16.42
CA GLY A 195 -4.88 9.60 -17.40
C GLY A 195 -4.68 9.12 -18.85
N HIS A 196 -4.40 7.84 -19.06
CA HIS A 196 -4.21 7.21 -20.38
C HIS A 196 -5.45 6.46 -20.88
N ASP A 197 -6.65 6.84 -20.43
CA ASP A 197 -7.89 6.32 -21.02
C ASP A 197 -7.86 6.70 -22.51
N LYS A 198 -7.73 5.71 -23.39
CA LYS A 198 -7.88 5.94 -24.83
C LYS A 198 -9.19 6.70 -25.03
N PRO A 199 -9.20 7.83 -25.75
CA PRO A 199 -10.42 8.23 -26.43
C PRO A 199 -10.76 7.03 -27.33
N GLU A 200 -11.88 6.37 -27.05
CA GLU A 200 -12.55 5.56 -28.07
C GLU A 200 -13.00 6.49 -29.21
#